data_AF-G8XA72-F1
#
_entry.id   AF-G8XA72-F1
#
_cell.length_a   1.000
_cell.length_b   1.000
_cell.length_c   1.000
_cell.angle_alpha   90.00
_cell.angle_beta   90.00
_cell.angle_gamma   90.00
#
_symmetry.space_group_name_H-M   'P 1'
#
loop_
_entity.id
_entity.type
_entity.pdbx_description
1 polymer ?
#
loop_
_entity_poly.entity_id
_entity_poly.type
_entity_poly.pdbx_seq_one_letter_code
_entity_poly.pdbx_strand_id
1 'polypeptide(L)'
;MPNFNKQENQLNSRLDKWLYFIKNLEDFQNIPTIFKDEVFTQAFEKAELANFGQLDLDKYESSLKVYRDLKGVIDTAFDEGKMEGLIEGEIKGKIEGKIETAKSLKRLGVSVEIITQATGLTKEEINKL
;
A
#
# COMPACT_ATOMS: atom_id res chain seq x y z
N MET A 1 -24.35 -37.40 -8.65
CA MET A 1 -24.38 -38.57 -9.56
C MET A 1 -25.29 -39.66 -9.00
N PRO A 2 -26.45 -39.93 -9.62
CA PRO A 2 -27.48 -40.80 -9.02
C PRO A 2 -27.06 -42.28 -8.87
N ASN A 3 -26.13 -42.78 -9.71
CA ASN A 3 -25.85 -44.22 -9.83
C ASN A 3 -24.49 -44.66 -9.25
N PHE A 4 -23.70 -43.77 -8.66
CA PHE A 4 -22.38 -44.12 -8.11
C PHE A 4 -22.46 -44.24 -6.58
N ASN A 5 -22.62 -45.46 -6.06
CA ASN A 5 -22.81 -45.75 -4.63
C ASN A 5 -21.70 -46.64 -4.03
N LYS A 6 -20.52 -46.68 -4.66
CA LYS A 6 -19.40 -47.49 -4.19
C LYS A 6 -18.73 -46.83 -2.98
N GLN A 7 -18.40 -47.63 -1.96
CA GLN A 7 -17.63 -47.21 -0.78
C GLN A 7 -16.12 -47.32 -1.03
N GLU A 8 -15.30 -46.76 -0.13
CA GLU A 8 -13.82 -46.71 -0.24
C GLU A 8 -13.17 -48.09 -0.51
N ASN A 9 -13.76 -49.15 0.04
CA ASN A 9 -13.34 -50.54 -0.12
C ASN A 9 -13.75 -51.20 -1.46
N GLN A 10 -14.53 -50.50 -2.29
CA GLN A 10 -15.05 -50.98 -3.58
C GLN A 10 -14.43 -50.23 -4.78
N LEU A 11 -13.41 -49.41 -4.54
CA LEU A 11 -12.73 -48.62 -5.56
C LEU A 11 -11.69 -49.46 -6.31
N ASN A 12 -12.16 -50.26 -7.27
CA ASN A 12 -11.32 -51.20 -8.01
C ASN A 12 -10.59 -50.57 -9.22
N SER A 13 -11.12 -49.47 -9.76
CA SER A 13 -10.58 -48.81 -10.96
C SER A 13 -10.17 -47.37 -10.69
N ARG A 14 -9.19 -46.86 -11.46
CA ARG A 14 -8.80 -45.43 -11.44
C ARG A 14 -9.99 -44.52 -11.75
N LEU A 15 -10.91 -44.97 -12.61
CA LEU A 15 -12.13 -44.22 -12.92
C LEU A 15 -13.09 -44.19 -11.72
N ASP A 16 -13.23 -45.30 -10.98
CA ASP A 16 -14.02 -45.33 -9.75
C ASP A 16 -13.43 -44.38 -8.68
N LYS A 17 -12.09 -44.33 -8.57
CA LYS A 17 -11.39 -43.37 -7.70
C LYS A 17 -11.70 -41.92 -8.08
N TRP A 18 -11.65 -41.57 -9.38
CA TRP A 18 -12.03 -40.23 -9.85
C TRP A 18 -13.50 -39.89 -9.61
N LEU A 19 -14.41 -40.83 -9.86
CA LEU A 19 -15.84 -40.63 -9.61
C LEU A 19 -16.15 -40.45 -8.12
N TYR A 20 -15.49 -41.22 -7.26
CA TYR A 20 -15.60 -41.08 -5.80
C TYR A 20 -15.01 -39.75 -5.33
N PHE A 21 -13.86 -39.35 -5.86
CA PHE A 21 -13.21 -38.08 -5.55
C PHE A 21 -14.10 -36.89 -5.91
N ILE A 22 -14.64 -36.85 -7.13
CA ILE A 22 -15.52 -35.76 -7.59
C ILE A 22 -16.85 -35.77 -6.82
N LYS A 23 -17.41 -36.95 -6.50
CA LYS A 23 -18.69 -37.03 -5.77
C LYS A 23 -18.59 -36.51 -4.34
N ASN A 24 -17.48 -36.77 -3.65
CA ASN A 24 -17.31 -36.45 -2.23
C ASN A 24 -16.39 -35.23 -2.03
N LEU A 25 -16.10 -34.46 -3.09
CA LEU A 25 -15.16 -33.33 -3.07
C LEU A 25 -15.54 -32.25 -2.04
N GLU A 26 -16.84 -32.00 -1.88
CA GLU A 26 -17.39 -31.01 -0.94
C GLU A 26 -17.27 -31.45 0.52
N ASP A 27 -17.27 -32.77 0.78
CA ASP A 27 -17.24 -33.35 2.13
C ASP A 27 -15.82 -33.65 2.63
N PHE A 28 -14.81 -33.62 1.76
CA PHE A 28 -13.43 -33.91 2.15
C PHE A 28 -12.76 -32.72 2.86
N GLN A 29 -12.69 -32.79 4.19
CA GLN A 29 -11.86 -31.91 5.01
C GLN A 29 -10.37 -32.29 4.99
N ASN A 30 -10.05 -33.54 4.66
CA ASN A 30 -8.68 -34.06 4.52
C ASN A 30 -8.64 -35.12 3.42
N ILE A 31 -7.52 -35.20 2.70
CA ILE A 31 -7.31 -36.22 1.66
C ILE A 31 -7.25 -37.62 2.31
N PRO A 32 -8.18 -38.55 2.01
CA PRO A 32 -8.08 -39.92 2.51
C PRO A 32 -6.80 -40.59 1.98
N THR A 33 -6.16 -41.42 2.80
CA THR A 33 -4.87 -42.08 2.51
C THR A 33 -4.84 -42.89 1.19
N ILE A 34 -6.02 -43.24 0.68
CA ILE A 34 -6.27 -44.00 -0.56
C ILE A 34 -5.96 -43.16 -1.82
N PHE A 35 -5.94 -41.83 -1.69
CA PHE A 35 -5.72 -40.85 -2.76
C PHE A 35 -4.33 -40.17 -2.70
N LYS A 36 -3.32 -40.86 -2.17
CA LYS A 36 -1.93 -40.36 -2.11
C LYS A 36 -1.19 -40.34 -3.47
N ASP A 37 -1.89 -40.55 -4.58
CA ASP A 37 -1.25 -40.40 -5.89
C ASP A 37 -1.04 -38.91 -6.16
N GLU A 38 0.13 -38.55 -6.68
CA GLU A 38 0.54 -37.16 -6.97
C GLU A 38 -0.50 -36.38 -7.78
N VAL A 39 -1.21 -37.06 -8.68
CA VAL A 39 -2.26 -36.49 -9.53
C VAL A 39 -3.50 -36.05 -8.74
N PHE A 40 -3.89 -36.79 -7.69
CA PHE A 40 -5.03 -36.43 -6.85
C PHE A 40 -4.68 -35.29 -5.88
N THR A 41 -3.45 -35.26 -5.37
CA THR A 41 -2.95 -34.15 -4.56
C THR A 41 -2.99 -32.84 -5.34
N GLN A 42 -2.47 -32.82 -6.58
CA GLN A 42 -2.50 -31.62 -7.44
C GLN A 42 -3.94 -31.20 -7.79
N ALA A 43 -4.86 -32.15 -7.94
CA ALA A 43 -6.27 -31.86 -8.19
C ALA A 43 -6.95 -31.27 -6.95
N PHE A 44 -6.61 -31.76 -5.75
CA PHE A 44 -7.12 -31.24 -4.48
C PHE A 44 -6.62 -29.82 -4.21
N GLU A 45 -5.33 -29.54 -4.38
CA GLU A 45 -4.77 -28.19 -4.24
C GLU A 45 -5.44 -27.18 -5.18
N LYS A 46 -5.68 -27.57 -6.44
CA LYS A 46 -6.40 -26.72 -7.41
C LYS A 46 -7.88 -26.55 -7.05
N ALA A 47 -8.52 -27.57 -6.51
CA ALA A 47 -9.90 -27.51 -6.07
C ALA A 47 -10.05 -26.66 -4.81
N GLU A 48 -9.14 -26.75 -3.84
CA GLU A 48 -9.09 -25.93 -2.64
C GLU A 48 -8.91 -24.45 -2.99
N LEU A 49 -8.02 -24.13 -3.94
CA LEU A 49 -7.88 -22.79 -4.53
C LEU A 49 -9.14 -22.29 -5.25
N ALA A 50 -9.92 -23.19 -5.87
CA ALA A 50 -11.19 -22.86 -6.50
C ALA A 50 -12.36 -22.81 -5.50
N ASN A 51 -12.18 -23.35 -4.30
CA ASN A 51 -13.16 -23.41 -3.22
C ASN A 51 -13.04 -22.23 -2.26
N PHE A 52 -12.26 -21.19 -2.62
CA PHE A 52 -12.37 -19.89 -1.96
C PHE A 52 -13.83 -19.42 -2.09
N GLY A 53 -14.60 -19.66 -1.03
CA GLY A 53 -15.99 -19.25 -0.96
C GLY A 53 -16.09 -17.72 -0.94
N GLN A 54 -17.31 -17.22 -1.13
CA GLN A 54 -17.62 -15.79 -1.09
C GLN A 54 -16.94 -15.05 0.07
N LEU A 55 -16.87 -15.69 1.25
CA LEU A 55 -16.24 -15.15 2.45
C LEU A 55 -14.74 -14.84 2.31
N ASP A 56 -13.98 -15.64 1.57
CA ASP A 56 -12.55 -15.42 1.42
C ASP A 56 -12.22 -14.43 0.30
N LEU A 57 -13.07 -14.37 -0.74
CA LEU A 57 -13.07 -13.26 -1.69
C LEU A 57 -13.39 -11.94 -0.99
N ASP A 58 -14.41 -11.89 -0.14
CA ASP A 58 -14.79 -10.70 0.61
C ASP A 58 -13.67 -10.25 1.57
N LYS A 59 -12.96 -11.19 2.22
CA LYS A 59 -11.76 -10.88 3.05
C LYS A 59 -10.60 -10.33 2.22
N TYR A 60 -10.37 -10.91 1.05
CA TYR A 60 -9.31 -10.46 0.14
C TYR A 60 -9.61 -9.05 -0.38
N GLU A 61 -10.84 -8.80 -0.83
CA GLU A 61 -11.29 -7.48 -1.25
C GLU A 61 -11.22 -6.45 -0.12
N SER A 62 -11.63 -6.83 1.09
CA SER A 62 -11.52 -5.99 2.28
C SER A 62 -10.07 -5.62 2.58
N SER A 63 -9.15 -6.59 2.49
CA SER A 63 -7.71 -6.36 2.69
C SER A 63 -7.13 -5.43 1.61
N LEU A 64 -7.54 -5.62 0.35
CA LEU A 64 -7.12 -4.79 -0.77
C LEU A 64 -7.65 -3.36 -0.65
N LYS A 65 -8.89 -3.19 -0.14
CA LYS A 65 -9.46 -1.88 0.17
C LYS A 65 -8.64 -1.17 1.24
N VAL A 66 -8.33 -1.85 2.35
CA VAL A 66 -7.49 -1.28 3.43
C VAL A 66 -6.12 -0.85 2.91
N TYR A 67 -5.48 -1.69 2.08
CA TYR A 67 -4.20 -1.33 1.47
C TYR A 67 -4.29 -0.07 0.60
N ARG A 68 -5.33 0.04 -0.23
CA ARG A 68 -5.57 1.22 -1.10
C ARG A 68 -5.83 2.48 -0.28
N ASP A 69 -6.66 2.38 0.76
CA ASP A 69 -6.95 3.50 1.65
C ASP A 69 -5.66 3.99 2.34
N LEU A 70 -4.86 3.07 2.89
CA LEU A 70 -3.58 3.39 3.51
C LEU A 70 -2.60 4.04 2.52
N LYS A 71 -2.49 3.50 1.30
CA LYS A 71 -1.64 4.07 0.27
C LYS A 71 -2.07 5.51 -0.08
N GLY A 72 -3.37 5.75 -0.22
CA GLY A 72 -3.91 7.08 -0.48
C GLY A 72 -3.59 8.08 0.63
N VAL A 73 -3.68 7.67 1.90
CA VAL A 73 -3.29 8.52 3.05
C VAL A 73 -1.79 8.85 2.99
N ILE A 74 -0.93 7.85 2.74
CA ILE A 74 0.53 8.05 2.71
C ILE A 74 0.93 8.97 1.55
N ASP A 75 0.42 8.71 0.34
CA ASP A 75 0.74 9.50 -0.86
C ASP A 75 0.31 10.97 -0.64
N THR A 76 -0.90 11.18 -0.12
CA THR A 76 -1.42 12.54 0.18
C THR A 76 -0.56 13.24 1.24
N ALA A 77 -0.26 12.57 2.35
CA ALA A 77 0.54 13.17 3.43
C ALA A 77 1.98 13.49 2.97
N PHE A 78 2.56 12.68 2.09
CA PHE A 78 3.87 12.95 1.51
C PHE A 78 3.85 14.17 0.59
N ASP A 79 2.86 14.25 -0.30
CA ASP A 79 2.72 15.36 -1.24
C ASP A 79 2.43 16.69 -0.51
N GLU A 80 1.55 16.68 0.49
CA GLU A 80 1.27 17.83 1.36
C GLU A 80 2.53 18.26 2.12
N GLY A 81 3.22 17.34 2.79
CA GLY A 81 4.44 17.67 3.54
C GLY A 81 5.56 18.20 2.65
N LYS A 82 5.68 17.70 1.41
CA LYS A 82 6.63 18.22 0.43
C LYS A 82 6.26 19.64 -0.03
N MET A 83 4.96 19.90 -0.24
CA MET A 83 4.47 21.22 -0.63
C MET A 83 4.67 22.24 0.49
N GLU A 84 4.31 21.89 1.72
CA GLU A 84 4.54 22.72 2.91
C GLU A 84 6.03 23.03 3.07
N GLY A 85 6.90 22.02 3.00
CA GLY A 85 8.34 22.21 3.11
C GLY A 85 8.93 23.10 2.01
N LEU A 86 8.40 23.03 0.79
CA LEU A 86 8.81 23.91 -0.30
C LEU A 86 8.39 25.37 -0.04
N ILE A 87 7.15 25.58 0.39
CA ILE A 87 6.61 26.91 0.71
C ILE A 87 7.37 27.53 1.88
N GLU A 88 7.54 26.78 2.97
CA GLU A 88 8.32 27.24 4.13
C GLU A 88 9.76 27.55 3.75
N GLY A 89 10.40 26.68 2.97
CA GLY A 89 11.77 26.89 2.48
C GLY A 89 11.90 28.14 1.61
N GLU A 90 10.95 28.38 0.71
CA GLU A 90 10.95 29.57 -0.15
C GLU A 90 10.74 30.85 0.67
N ILE A 91 9.79 30.86 1.61
CA ILE A 91 9.53 32.01 2.49
C ILE A 91 10.77 32.29 3.35
N LYS A 92 11.32 31.27 4.00
CA LYS A 92 12.47 31.40 4.88
C LYS A 92 13.70 31.87 4.11
N GLY A 93 13.97 31.30 2.94
CA GLY A 93 15.05 31.72 2.06
C GLY A 93 14.92 33.17 1.57
N LYS A 94 13.70 33.62 1.23
CA LYS A 94 13.46 35.04 0.88
C LYS A 94 13.73 35.98 2.05
N ILE A 95 13.32 35.62 3.26
CA ILE A 95 13.56 36.44 4.47
C ILE A 95 15.05 36.47 4.81
N GLU A 96 15.72 35.32 4.84
CA GLU A 96 17.15 35.22 5.12
C GLU A 96 17.98 35.99 4.09
N GLY A 97 17.65 35.88 2.80
CA GLY A 97 18.33 36.64 1.74
C GLY A 97 18.14 38.16 1.87
N LYS A 98 16.96 38.64 2.28
CA LYS A 98 16.74 40.07 2.57
C LYS A 98 17.60 40.54 3.75
N ILE A 99 17.68 39.74 4.81
CA ILE A 99 18.50 40.04 5.99
C ILE A 99 19.99 40.05 5.66
N GLU A 100 20.48 39.05 4.91
CA GLU A 100 21.87 38.98 4.49
C GLU A 100 22.26 40.16 3.60
N THR A 101 21.39 40.51 2.65
CA THR A 101 21.56 41.68 1.79
C THR A 101 21.62 42.96 2.62
N ALA A 102 20.70 43.14 3.58
CA ALA A 102 20.69 44.31 4.46
C ALA A 102 21.97 44.41 5.32
N LYS A 103 22.44 43.30 5.89
CA LYS A 103 23.72 43.24 6.63
C LYS A 103 24.90 43.63 5.76
N SER A 104 24.95 43.11 4.52
CA SER A 104 26.03 43.42 3.58
C SER A 104 26.04 44.89 3.20
N LEU A 105 24.87 45.47 2.86
CA LEU A 105 24.73 46.88 2.53
C LEU A 105 25.09 47.81 3.70
N LYS A 106 24.68 47.43 4.92
CA LYS A 106 25.03 48.18 6.15
C LYS A 106 26.54 48.19 6.37
N ARG A 107 27.21 47.05 6.18
CA ARG A 107 28.68 46.95 6.27
C ARG A 107 29.40 47.78 5.20
N LEU A 108 28.78 47.95 4.03
CA LEU A 108 29.29 48.81 2.95
C LEU A 108 29.03 50.31 3.20
N GLY A 109 28.40 50.69 4.32
CA GLY A 109 28.13 52.08 4.67
C GLY A 109 26.96 52.71 3.91
N VAL A 110 26.10 51.90 3.29
CA VAL A 110 24.88 52.39 2.63
C VAL A 110 23.90 52.93 3.68
N SER A 111 23.21 54.04 3.36
CA SER A 111 22.26 54.64 4.30
C SER A 111 21.07 53.73 4.61
N VAL A 112 20.57 53.81 5.83
CA VAL A 112 19.44 52.99 6.31
C VAL A 112 18.20 53.21 5.44
N GLU A 113 17.98 54.42 4.94
CA GLU A 113 16.90 54.75 3.99
C GLU A 113 16.98 53.92 2.70
N ILE A 114 18.17 53.81 2.10
CA ILE A 114 18.36 53.05 0.86
C ILE A 114 18.23 51.55 1.14
N ILE A 115 18.74 51.07 2.27
CA ILE A 115 18.60 49.65 2.66
C ILE A 115 17.13 49.28 2.89
N THR A 116 16.37 50.17 3.53
CA THR A 116 14.91 50.04 3.75
C THR A 116 14.20 49.89 2.40
N GLN A 117 14.51 50.77 1.43
CA GLN A 117 13.90 50.74 0.11
C GLN A 117 14.29 49.50 -0.70
N ALA A 118 15.55 49.04 -0.59
CA ALA A 118 16.06 47.91 -1.36
C ALA A 118 15.61 46.54 -0.82
N THR A 119 15.49 46.39 0.50
CA THR A 119 15.19 45.09 1.13
C THR A 119 13.74 44.97 1.60
N GLY A 120 13.05 46.10 1.76
CA GLY A 120 11.70 46.18 2.32
C GLY A 120 11.65 45.93 3.83
N LEU A 121 12.81 45.85 4.51
CA LEU A 121 12.90 45.78 5.96
C LEU A 121 12.69 47.17 6.57
N THR A 122 12.12 47.22 7.77
CA THR A 122 11.93 48.47 8.51
C THR A 122 13.26 49.01 9.03
N LYS A 123 13.30 50.33 9.30
CA LYS A 123 14.49 50.97 9.88
C LYS A 123 14.89 50.33 11.22
N GLU A 124 13.91 49.91 12.03
CA GLU A 124 14.17 49.24 13.31
C GLU A 124 14.84 47.88 13.13
N GLU A 125 14.37 47.07 12.17
CA GLU A 125 14.98 45.78 11.84
C GLU A 125 16.41 45.99 11.37
N ILE A 126 16.64 46.91 10.43
CA ILE A 126 17.99 47.20 9.89
C ILE A 126 18.93 47.72 10.99
N ASN A 127 18.44 48.53 11.93
CA ASN A 127 19.26 49.03 13.03
C ASN A 127 19.67 47.93 14.01
N LYS A 128 18.85 46.88 14.17
CA LYS A 128 19.13 45.69 15.00
C LYS A 128 20.07 44.67 14.33
N LEU A 129 20.26 44.72 13.01
CA LEU A 129 21.17 43.84 12.24
C LEU A 129 22.64 44.24 12.38
#